data_AF-A0A2D8VK66-F1
#
_entry.id   AF-A0A2D8VK66-F1
#
_cell.length_a   1.000
_cell.length_b   1.000
_cell.length_c   1.000
_cell.angle_alpha   90.00
_cell.angle_beta   90.00
_cell.angle_gamma   90.00
#
_symmetry.space_group_name_H-M   'P 1'
#
loop_
_entity.id
_entity.type
_entity.pdbx_description
1 polymer ?
#
loop_
_entity_poly.entity_id
_entity_poly.type
_entity_poly.pdbx_seq_one_letter_code
_entity_poly.pdbx_strand_id
1 'polypeptide(L)'
;MKNIFFLILYVSMFSFSHSAKEGDLDGAWRAIEAFINGERQEVVDGLMVATEGYMSINWTAADGNKYFNYSSYEFDGGMVNVEILNHSLDQYIGAK
;
A
#
# COMPACT_ATOMS: atom_id res chain seq x y z
N MET A 1 11.32 -43.33 -7.36
CA MET A 1 10.07 -42.56 -7.13
C MET A 1 9.91 -42.09 -5.69
N LYS A 2 10.18 -42.92 -4.67
CA LYS A 2 10.07 -42.54 -3.25
C LYS A 2 10.85 -41.27 -2.87
N ASN A 3 12.03 -41.06 -3.47
CA ASN A 3 12.88 -39.88 -3.19
C ASN A 3 12.38 -38.58 -3.85
N ILE A 4 11.61 -38.67 -4.95
CA ILE A 4 11.02 -37.49 -5.62
C ILE A 4 9.88 -36.93 -4.77
N PHE A 5 9.11 -37.79 -4.11
CA PHE A 5 8.02 -37.35 -3.21
C PHE A 5 8.56 -36.49 -2.05
N PHE A 6 9.66 -36.90 -1.43
CA PHE A 6 10.32 -36.11 -0.38
C PHE A 6 10.89 -34.79 -0.90
N LEU A 7 11.41 -34.77 -2.12
CA LEU A 7 11.91 -33.54 -2.74
C LEU A 7 10.77 -32.54 -3.01
N ILE A 8 9.62 -33.00 -3.50
CA ILE A 8 8.44 -32.15 -3.72
C ILE A 8 7.92 -31.59 -2.40
N LEU A 9 7.82 -32.42 -1.36
CA LEU A 9 7.42 -31.99 -0.02
C LEU A 9 8.39 -30.95 0.54
N TYR A 10 9.70 -31.18 0.38
CA TYR A 10 10.74 -30.26 0.82
C TYR A 10 10.63 -28.90 0.11
N VAL A 11 10.47 -28.88 -1.21
CA VAL A 11 10.34 -27.62 -1.98
C VAL A 11 9.06 -26.86 -1.60
N SER A 12 7.95 -27.54 -1.35
CA SER A 12 6.70 -26.88 -0.93
C SER A 12 6.80 -26.15 0.43
N MET A 13 7.72 -26.55 1.31
CA MET A 13 7.95 -25.87 2.59
C MET A 13 8.73 -24.55 2.47
N PHE A 14 9.33 -24.27 1.32
CA PHE A 14 10.06 -23.02 1.06
C PHE A 14 9.32 -22.06 0.13
N SER A 15 8.08 -22.39 -0.25
CA SER A 15 7.18 -21.47 -0.97
C SER A 15 6.58 -20.45 0.00
N PHE A 16 7.41 -19.54 0.50
CA PHE A 16 6.92 -18.41 1.29
C PHE A 16 6.28 -17.40 0.35
N SER A 17 4.97 -17.15 0.52
CA SER A 17 4.35 -15.93 0.01
C SER A 17 5.19 -14.75 0.51
N HIS A 18 5.71 -13.94 -0.41
CA HIS A 18 6.47 -12.76 -0.03
C HIS A 18 5.50 -11.81 0.67
N SER A 19 5.67 -11.59 1.97
CA SER A 19 5.05 -10.48 2.66
C SER A 19 5.85 -9.22 2.39
N ALA A 20 5.20 -8.07 2.37
CA ALA A 20 5.92 -6.81 2.42
C ALA A 20 6.86 -6.80 3.65
N LYS A 21 8.03 -6.19 3.51
CA LYS A 21 8.98 -5.93 4.59
C LYS A 21 9.35 -4.46 4.62
N GLU A 22 10.06 -4.07 5.67
CA GLU A 22 10.66 -2.73 5.76
C GLU A 22 11.51 -2.43 4.51
N GLY A 23 11.32 -1.23 3.95
CA GLY A 23 11.96 -0.79 2.71
C GLY A 23 11.24 -1.19 1.42
N ASP A 24 10.27 -2.12 1.44
CA ASP A 24 9.51 -2.47 0.24
C ASP A 24 8.54 -1.36 -0.21
N LEU A 25 8.19 -0.44 0.71
CA LEU A 25 7.32 0.70 0.43
C LEU A 25 8.01 1.81 -0.35
N ASP A 26 9.33 1.95 -0.24
CA ASP A 26 10.06 3.03 -0.89
C ASP A 26 9.94 2.90 -2.41
N GLY A 27 9.48 3.97 -3.05
CA GLY A 27 9.26 4.00 -4.50
C GLY A 27 8.05 4.82 -4.93
N ALA A 28 7.74 4.70 -6.22
CA ALA A 28 6.57 5.31 -6.84
C ALA A 28 5.51 4.25 -7.14
N TRP A 29 4.29 4.52 -6.70
CA TRP A 29 3.15 3.61 -6.78
C TRP A 29 2.02 4.24 -7.56
N ARG A 30 1.37 3.44 -8.42
CA ARG A 30 0.18 3.83 -9.16
C ARG A 30 -0.98 2.99 -8.66
N ALA A 31 -2.08 3.64 -8.28
CA ALA A 31 -3.32 2.93 -8.00
C ALA A 31 -3.83 2.29 -9.29
N ILE A 32 -4.06 0.97 -9.27
CA ILE A 32 -4.59 0.20 -10.41
C ILE A 32 -6.07 -0.11 -10.20
N GLU A 33 -6.47 -0.37 -8.95
CA GLU A 33 -7.85 -0.63 -8.54
C GLU A 33 -8.10 -0.01 -7.15
N ALA A 34 -9.34 0.39 -6.87
CA ALA A 34 -9.74 0.89 -5.57
C ALA A 34 -11.13 0.40 -5.18
N PHE A 35 -11.32 0.13 -3.88
CA PHE A 35 -12.58 -0.26 -3.28
C PHE A 35 -12.82 0.60 -2.04
N ILE A 36 -13.94 1.30 -1.98
CA ILE A 36 -14.33 2.11 -0.82
C ILE A 36 -15.61 1.50 -0.26
N ASN A 37 -15.59 1.12 1.02
CA ASN A 37 -16.70 0.43 1.69
C ASN A 37 -17.19 -0.84 0.96
N GLY A 38 -16.28 -1.55 0.30
CA GLY A 38 -16.57 -2.77 -0.48
C GLY A 38 -17.05 -2.51 -1.91
N GLU A 39 -17.26 -1.25 -2.31
CA GLU A 39 -17.70 -0.90 -3.66
C GLU A 39 -16.50 -0.52 -4.54
N ARG A 40 -16.42 -1.12 -5.73
CA ARG A 40 -15.37 -0.82 -6.71
C ARG A 40 -15.52 0.62 -7.20
N GLN A 41 -14.43 1.36 -7.21
CA GLN A 41 -14.39 2.71 -7.77
C GLN A 41 -14.18 2.64 -9.28
N GLU A 42 -15.02 3.33 -10.05
CA GLU A 42 -14.87 3.38 -11.52
C GLU A 42 -13.67 4.22 -11.95
N VAL A 43 -13.38 5.29 -11.20
CA VAL A 43 -12.24 6.18 -11.45
C VAL A 43 -11.15 5.86 -10.45
N VAL A 44 -10.01 5.38 -10.96
CA VAL A 44 -8.80 5.12 -10.19
C VAL A 44 -7.65 5.89 -10.81
N ASP A 45 -7.32 7.02 -10.19
CA ASP A 45 -6.22 7.88 -10.61
C ASP A 45 -5.49 8.38 -9.37
N GLY A 46 -4.63 7.52 -8.82
CA GLY A 46 -3.81 7.81 -7.65
C GLY A 46 -2.33 7.57 -7.94
N LEU A 47 -1.48 8.50 -7.55
CA LEU A 47 -0.03 8.37 -7.57
C LEU A 47 0.50 8.63 -6.16
N MET A 48 1.28 7.67 -5.63
CA MET A 48 1.98 7.80 -4.36
C MET A 48 3.49 7.74 -4.58
N VAL A 49 4.23 8.56 -3.85
CA VAL A 49 5.68 8.43 -3.69
C VAL A 49 5.96 8.24 -2.21
N ALA A 50 6.67 7.19 -1.86
CA ALA A 50 7.07 6.88 -0.49
C ALA A 50 8.60 6.78 -0.41
N THR A 51 9.19 7.37 0.62
CA THR A 51 10.63 7.35 0.88
C THR A 51 10.91 7.69 2.33
N GLU A 52 11.84 6.97 2.97
CA GLU A 52 12.38 7.31 4.29
C GLU A 52 11.31 7.53 5.38
N GLY A 53 10.21 6.75 5.37
CA GLY A 53 9.14 6.88 6.35
C GLY A 53 8.16 8.02 6.08
N TYR A 54 8.20 8.64 4.91
CA TYR A 54 7.24 9.64 4.47
C TYR A 54 6.61 9.27 3.12
N MET A 55 5.34 9.59 2.96
CA MET A 55 4.62 9.40 1.70
C MET A 55 3.86 10.65 1.28
N SER A 56 3.75 10.82 -0.03
CA SER A 56 3.01 11.88 -0.69
C SER A 56 2.09 11.23 -1.72
N ILE A 57 0.80 11.54 -1.66
CA ILE A 57 -0.23 10.96 -2.51
C ILE A 57 -1.01 12.08 -3.18
N ASN A 58 -1.23 11.95 -4.49
CA ASN A 58 -2.20 12.77 -5.22
C ASN A 58 -3.21 11.85 -5.90
N TRP A 59 -4.48 12.24 -5.89
CA TRP A 59 -5.51 11.51 -6.62
C TRP A 59 -6.64 12.40 -7.12
N THR A 60 -7.37 11.90 -8.11
CA THR A 60 -8.66 12.46 -8.53
C THR A 60 -9.77 11.63 -7.89
N ALA A 61 -10.64 12.25 -7.09
CA ALA A 61 -11.75 11.53 -6.45
C ALA A 61 -13.00 11.45 -7.35
N ALA A 62 -14.01 10.73 -6.88
CA ALA A 62 -15.26 10.52 -7.61
C ALA A 62 -16.05 11.81 -7.89
N ASP A 63 -15.84 12.86 -7.08
CA ASP A 63 -16.40 14.20 -7.31
C ASP A 63 -15.68 14.99 -8.41
N GLY A 64 -14.61 14.43 -9.00
CA GLY A 64 -13.77 15.05 -10.02
C GLY A 64 -12.71 16.01 -9.47
N ASN A 65 -12.66 16.24 -8.16
CA ASN A 65 -11.66 17.11 -7.54
C ASN A 65 -10.33 16.38 -7.37
N LYS A 66 -9.25 17.15 -7.42
CA LYS A 66 -7.90 16.68 -7.13
C LYS A 66 -7.58 16.90 -5.66
N TYR A 67 -7.08 15.86 -5.04
CA TYR A 67 -6.70 15.84 -3.64
C TYR A 67 -5.24 15.44 -3.51
N PHE A 68 -4.66 15.89 -2.40
CA PHE A 68 -3.29 15.63 -1.99
C PHE A 68 -3.25 15.24 -0.52
N ASN A 69 -2.33 14.36 -0.18
CA ASN A 69 -1.97 13.96 1.17
C ASN A 69 -0.44 13.90 1.30
N TYR A 70 0.09 14.41 2.41
CA TYR A 70 1.45 14.13 2.87
C TYR A 70 1.38 13.51 4.26
N SER A 71 2.09 12.40 4.45
CA SER A 71 2.00 11.59 5.66
C SER A 71 3.35 11.04 6.07
N SER A 72 3.52 10.77 7.37
CA SER A 72 4.55 9.83 7.84
C SER A 72 3.97 8.42 7.87
N TYR A 73 4.82 7.41 7.72
CA TYR A 73 4.42 6.01 7.83
C TYR A 73 5.43 5.15 8.56
N GLU A 74 4.92 4.09 9.19
CA GLU A 74 5.70 3.02 9.80
C GLU A 74 5.19 1.67 9.31
N PHE A 75 6.12 0.76 9.00
CA PHE A 75 5.79 -0.61 8.62
C PHE A 75 5.98 -1.53 9.82
N ASP A 76 4.91 -2.18 10.27
CA ASP A 76 4.95 -3.13 11.37
C ASP A 76 4.12 -4.38 11.03
N GLY A 77 4.74 -5.56 11.09
CA GLY A 77 4.03 -6.83 10.99
C GLY A 77 3.20 -7.05 9.73
N GLY A 78 3.55 -6.45 8.59
CA GLY A 78 2.75 -6.52 7.36
C GLY A 78 1.76 -5.37 7.17
N MET A 79 1.66 -4.47 8.15
CA MET A 79 0.74 -3.33 8.16
C MET A 79 1.51 -2.02 7.99
N VAL A 80 0.88 -1.07 7.32
CA VAL A 80 1.37 0.31 7.19
C VAL A 80 0.52 1.20 8.08
N ASN A 81 1.14 1.75 9.13
CA ASN A 81 0.52 2.77 9.97
C ASN A 81 0.86 4.13 9.36
N VAL A 82 -0.12 5.02 9.21
CA VAL A 82 0.03 6.28 8.48
C VAL A 82 -0.50 7.41 9.34
N GLU A 83 0.28 8.48 9.51
CA GLU A 83 -0.19 9.73 10.13
C GLU A 83 -0.22 10.85 9.10
N ILE A 84 -1.39 11.46 8.90
CA ILE A 84 -1.58 12.54 7.93
C ILE A 84 -1.02 13.85 8.49
N LEU A 85 0.07 14.32 7.90
CA LEU A 85 0.75 15.57 8.28
C LEU A 85 0.22 16.78 7.53
N ASN A 86 -0.29 16.57 6.31
CA ASN A 86 -0.95 17.60 5.49
C ASN A 86 -1.96 16.97 4.54
N HIS A 87 -3.02 17.71 4.21
CA HIS A 87 -4.08 17.24 3.33
C HIS A 87 -4.78 18.42 2.63
N SER A 88 -5.36 18.19 1.45
CA SER A 88 -6.23 19.17 0.76
C SER A 88 -7.51 19.55 1.53
N LEU A 89 -7.80 18.85 2.63
CA LEU A 89 -8.98 19.03 3.46
C LEU A 89 -8.50 18.98 4.91
N ASP A 90 -8.48 20.14 5.57
CA ASP A 90 -7.85 20.34 6.89
C ASP A 90 -8.36 19.35 7.95
N GLN A 91 -9.62 18.91 7.83
CA GLN A 91 -10.26 17.98 8.77
C GLN A 91 -9.56 16.62 8.88
N TYR A 92 -8.71 16.24 7.91
CA TYR A 92 -7.98 14.98 7.93
C TYR A 92 -6.55 15.12 8.46
N ILE A 93 -6.08 16.34 8.71
CA ILE A 93 -4.74 16.56 9.27
C ILE A 93 -4.70 16.05 10.72
N GLY A 94 -3.73 15.19 11.02
CA GLY A 94 -3.57 14.51 12.31
C GLY A 94 -4.32 13.18 12.43
N ALA A 95 -5.03 12.72 11.38
CA ALA A 95 -5.61 11.38 11.35
C ALA A 95 -4.51 10.30 11.35
N LYS A 96 -4.77 9.17 12.03
CA LYS A 96 -3.87 8.02 12.18
C LYS A 96 -4.61 6.72 11.86
#